data_AF-A0A522D946-F1
#
_entry.id   AF-A0A522D946-F1
#
_cell.length_a   1.000
_cell.length_b   1.000
_cell.length_c   1.000
_cell.angle_alpha   90.00
_cell.angle_beta   90.00
_cell.angle_gamma   90.00
#
_symmetry.space_group_name_H-M   'P 1'
#
loop_
_entity.id
_entity.type
_entity.pdbx_description
1 polymer ?
#
loop_
_entity_poly.entity_id
_entity_poly.type
_entity_poly.pdbx_seq_one_letter_code
_entity_poly.pdbx_strand_id
1 'polypeptide(L)'
;MSTKQEIFLRLDRVIPYFTVLYFAEIMYLMVAFAFMFGKVLAVPIAGALSVLLAVHVFMLYLKKPLHRVVQLALMDMHCAYSIPFAYSLVFHGSEFTGMDTVFMTLRLSMAAAELAFIFALTDDNVKRSYA
;
A
#
# COMPACT_ATOMS: atom_id res chain seq x y z
N MET A 1 17.12 -10.41 23.70
CA MET A 1 16.46 -9.68 22.59
C MET A 1 15.48 -8.70 23.22
N SER A 2 15.51 -7.42 22.87
CA SER A 2 14.61 -6.41 23.48
C SER A 2 13.18 -6.65 23.00
N THR A 3 12.15 -6.44 23.84
CA THR A 3 10.73 -6.59 23.48
C THR A 3 10.36 -5.80 22.20
N LYS A 4 11.01 -4.64 21.98
CA LYS A 4 10.83 -3.84 20.75
C LYS A 4 11.31 -4.58 19.49
N GLN A 5 12.41 -5.33 19.57
CA GLN A 5 12.98 -6.07 18.44
C GLN A 5 12.06 -7.22 18.00
N GLU A 6 11.45 -7.94 18.94
CA GLU A 6 10.50 -8.99 18.59
C GLU A 6 9.27 -8.44 17.87
N ILE A 7 8.78 -7.27 18.30
CA ILE A 7 7.63 -6.61 17.67
C ILE A 7 7.97 -6.23 16.22
N PHE A 8 9.13 -5.64 15.96
CA PHE A 8 9.53 -5.26 14.60
C PHE A 8 9.74 -6.46 13.67
N LEU A 9 10.30 -7.56 14.15
CA LEU A 9 10.43 -8.78 13.35
C LEU A 9 9.10 -9.48 13.08
N ARG A 10 8.12 -9.34 13.98
CA ARG A 10 6.76 -9.82 13.72
C ARG A 10 6.07 -8.94 12.68
N LEU A 11 6.16 -7.62 12.81
CA LEU A 11 5.66 -6.66 11.82
C LEU A 11 6.23 -6.95 10.43
N ASP A 12 7.53 -7.23 10.34
CA ASP A 12 8.22 -7.60 9.11
C ASP A 12 7.62 -8.82 8.38
N ARG A 13 7.05 -9.78 9.11
CA ARG A 13 6.34 -10.92 8.51
C ARG A 13 4.93 -10.59 8.05
N VAL A 14 4.31 -9.56 8.62
CA VAL A 14 2.95 -9.12 8.28
C VAL A 14 2.94 -8.27 7.01
N ILE A 15 4.03 -7.55 6.72
CA ILE A 15 4.12 -6.62 5.60
C ILE A 15 3.72 -7.23 4.24
N PRO A 16 4.20 -8.42 3.81
CA PRO A 16 3.79 -8.99 2.53
C PRO A 16 2.28 -9.23 2.44
N TYR A 17 1.63 -9.63 3.54
CA TYR A 17 0.18 -9.83 3.59
C TYR A 17 -0.56 -8.51 3.53
N PHE A 18 -0.04 -7.49 4.20
CA PHE A 18 -0.60 -6.15 4.15
C PHE A 18 -0.47 -5.53 2.76
N THR A 19 0.64 -5.79 2.04
CA THR A 19 0.85 -5.32 0.66
C THR A 19 -0.22 -5.82 -0.31
N VAL A 20 -0.93 -6.92 -0.01
CA VAL A 20 -2.08 -7.38 -0.80
C VAL A 20 -3.19 -6.32 -0.87
N LEU A 21 -3.33 -5.46 0.15
CA LEU A 21 -4.35 -4.41 0.14
C LEU A 21 -4.15 -3.38 -0.98
N TYR A 22 -2.95 -3.27 -1.56
CA TYR A 22 -2.70 -2.44 -2.75
C TYR A 22 -3.48 -2.88 -3.99
N PHE A 23 -4.04 -4.10 -4.02
CA PHE A 23 -4.98 -4.47 -5.09
C PHE A 23 -6.22 -3.56 -5.11
N ALA A 24 -6.65 -3.04 -3.94
CA ALA A 24 -7.76 -2.08 -3.89
C ALA A 24 -7.40 -0.75 -4.56
N GLU A 25 -6.16 -0.28 -4.38
CA GLU A 25 -5.65 0.91 -5.06
C GLU A 25 -5.54 0.70 -6.58
N ILE A 26 -5.12 -0.49 -7.02
CA ILE A 26 -5.13 -0.85 -8.45
C ILE A 26 -6.55 -0.87 -9.01
N MET A 27 -7.54 -1.38 -8.27
CA MET A 27 -8.95 -1.33 -8.68
C MET A 27 -9.45 0.11 -8.80
N TYR A 28 -9.14 0.97 -7.83
CA TYR A 28 -9.49 2.38 -7.88
C TYR A 28 -8.87 3.06 -9.11
N LEU A 29 -7.58 2.79 -9.35
CA LEU A 29 -6.84 3.29 -10.51
C LEU A 29 -7.48 2.79 -11.82
N MET A 30 -7.87 1.51 -11.90
CA MET A 30 -8.57 0.95 -13.07
C MET A 30 -9.86 1.71 -13.38
N VAL A 31 -10.67 2.00 -12.35
CA VAL A 31 -11.91 2.78 -12.51
C VAL A 31 -11.60 4.18 -13.04
N ALA A 32 -10.61 4.87 -12.44
CA ALA A 32 -10.19 6.19 -12.91
C ALA A 32 -9.70 6.17 -14.37
N PHE A 33 -8.86 5.20 -14.74
CA PHE A 33 -8.40 5.04 -16.12
C PHE A 33 -9.55 4.71 -17.08
N ALA A 34 -10.52 3.90 -16.66
CA ALA A 34 -11.66 3.56 -17.49
C ALA A 34 -12.52 4.80 -17.82
N PHE A 35 -12.62 5.74 -16.89
CA PHE A 35 -13.28 7.03 -17.12
C PHE A 35 -12.45 7.96 -18.01
N MET A 36 -11.13 8.05 -17.79
CA MET A 36 -10.27 9.01 -18.52
C MET A 36 -9.89 8.56 -19.93
N PHE A 37 -9.61 7.27 -20.11
CA PHE A 37 -9.00 6.72 -21.34
C PHE A 37 -9.80 5.56 -21.94
N GLY A 38 -10.90 5.17 -21.29
CA GLY A 38 -11.74 4.06 -21.72
C GLY A 38 -11.25 2.68 -21.25
N LYS A 39 -12.14 1.70 -21.37
CA LYS A 39 -11.93 0.33 -20.86
C LYS A 39 -10.78 -0.41 -21.54
N VAL A 40 -10.53 -0.12 -22.82
CA VAL A 40 -9.52 -0.80 -23.65
C VAL A 40 -8.12 -0.61 -23.07
N LEU A 41 -7.81 0.57 -22.52
CA LEU A 41 -6.53 0.86 -21.89
C LEU A 41 -6.52 0.55 -20.39
N ALA A 42 -7.63 0.78 -19.70
CA ALA A 42 -7.72 0.58 -18.25
C ALA A 42 -7.45 -0.88 -17.84
N VAL A 43 -8.07 -1.84 -18.53
CA VAL A 43 -7.95 -3.27 -18.20
C VAL A 43 -6.51 -3.80 -18.33
N PRO A 44 -5.79 -3.62 -19.45
CA PRO A 44 -4.42 -4.14 -19.56
C PRO A 44 -3.45 -3.46 -18.60
N ILE A 45 -3.62 -2.16 -18.32
CA ILE A 45 -2.78 -1.45 -17.33
C ILE A 45 -3.02 -2.01 -15.93
N ALA A 46 -4.28 -2.15 -15.52
CA ALA A 46 -4.62 -2.72 -14.21
C ALA A 46 -4.16 -4.18 -14.08
N GLY A 47 -4.28 -4.97 -15.16
CA GLY A 47 -3.78 -6.34 -15.22
C GLY A 47 -2.25 -6.41 -15.06
N ALA A 48 -1.52 -5.56 -15.77
CA ALA A 48 -0.06 -5.48 -15.65
C ALA A 48 0.37 -5.09 -14.24
N LEU A 49 -0.25 -4.06 -13.66
CA LEU A 49 0.01 -3.64 -12.27
C LEU A 49 -0.31 -4.74 -11.27
N SER A 50 -1.39 -5.49 -11.48
CA SER A 50 -1.79 -6.61 -10.61
C SER A 50 -0.73 -7.73 -10.60
N VAL A 51 -0.19 -8.08 -11.78
CA VAL A 51 0.89 -9.06 -11.90
C VAL A 51 2.17 -8.55 -11.22
N LEU A 52 2.53 -7.28 -11.45
CA LEU A 52 3.68 -6.66 -10.81
C LEU A 52 3.56 -6.65 -9.28
N LEU A 53 2.37 -6.33 -8.76
CA LEU A 53 2.10 -6.37 -7.32
C LEU A 53 2.20 -7.79 -6.76
N ALA A 54 1.65 -8.79 -7.46
CA ALA A 54 1.75 -10.19 -7.03
C ALA A 54 3.22 -10.66 -6.95
N VAL A 55 4.02 -10.34 -7.97
CA VAL A 55 5.47 -10.61 -7.97
C VAL A 55 6.14 -9.86 -6.81
N HIS A 56 5.77 -8.61 -6.58
CA HIS A 56 6.32 -7.80 -5.50
C HIS A 56 6.02 -8.38 -4.12
N VAL A 57 4.78 -8.81 -3.86
CA VAL A 57 4.38 -9.50 -2.62
C VAL A 57 5.21 -10.76 -2.41
N PHE A 58 5.36 -11.59 -3.45
CA PHE A 58 6.15 -12.80 -3.37
C PHE A 58 7.64 -12.51 -3.06
N MET A 59 8.22 -11.51 -3.70
CA MET A 59 9.61 -11.13 -3.47
C MET A 59 9.83 -10.46 -2.10
N LEU A 60 8.84 -9.76 -1.55
CA LEU A 60 8.85 -9.30 -0.15
C LEU A 60 8.81 -10.47 0.83
N TYR A 61 8.00 -11.49 0.55
CA TYR A 61 7.96 -12.71 1.33
C TYR A 61 9.32 -13.44 1.32
N LEU A 62 9.98 -13.50 0.15
CA LEU A 62 11.35 -14.01 -0.01
C LEU A 62 12.45 -13.06 0.50
N LYS A 63 12.09 -11.97 1.18
CA LYS A 63 13.02 -11.00 1.78
C LYS A 63 14.04 -10.43 0.79
N LYS A 64 13.65 -10.16 -0.45
CA LYS A 64 14.54 -9.53 -1.43
C LYS A 64 14.78 -8.04 -1.10
N PRO A 65 16.05 -7.58 -1.02
CA PRO A 65 16.36 -6.24 -0.52
C PRO A 65 15.83 -5.13 -1.44
N LEU A 66 15.84 -5.34 -2.76
CA LEU A 66 15.26 -4.40 -3.71
C LEU A 66 13.78 -4.17 -3.45
N HIS A 67 13.04 -5.24 -3.15
CA HIS A 67 11.61 -5.16 -2.90
C HIS A 67 11.29 -4.48 -1.57
N ARG A 68 12.17 -4.58 -0.56
CA ARG A 68 12.05 -3.75 0.65
C ARG A 68 12.09 -2.25 0.32
N VAL A 69 13.04 -1.84 -0.52
CA VAL A 69 13.21 -0.43 -0.92
C VAL A 69 12.02 0.04 -1.74
N VAL A 70 11.56 -0.77 -2.71
CA VAL A 70 10.36 -0.47 -3.49
C VAL A 70 9.13 -0.35 -2.59
N GLN A 71 8.96 -1.24 -1.60
CA GLN A 71 7.84 -1.17 -0.66
C GLN A 71 7.89 0.11 0.19
N LEU A 72 9.06 0.51 0.68
CA LEU A 72 9.22 1.80 1.38
C LEU A 72 8.80 2.98 0.51
N ALA A 73 9.21 2.99 -0.77
CA ALA A 73 8.82 4.04 -1.72
C ALA A 73 7.30 4.05 -2.00
N LEU A 74 6.69 2.87 -2.14
CA LEU A 74 5.24 2.74 -2.32
C LEU A 74 4.47 3.26 -1.11
N MET A 75 4.89 2.91 0.11
CA MET A 75 4.26 3.38 1.35
C MET A 75 4.37 4.90 1.50
N ASP A 76 5.54 5.48 1.20
CA ASP A 76 5.75 6.93 1.26
C ASP A 76 4.84 7.66 0.24
N MET A 77 4.82 7.19 -1.01
CA MET A 77 3.95 7.73 -2.04
C MET A 77 2.46 7.60 -1.68
N HIS A 78 2.05 6.45 -1.15
CA HIS A 78 0.66 6.19 -0.77
C HIS A 78 0.23 7.06 0.42
N CYS A 79 1.09 7.23 1.43
CA CYS A 79 0.86 8.14 2.54
C CYS A 79 0.68 9.59 2.04
N ALA A 80 1.57 10.08 1.18
CA ALA A 80 1.48 11.44 0.62
C ALA A 80 0.21 11.63 -0.23
N TYR A 81 -0.10 10.66 -1.09
CA TYR A 81 -1.29 10.67 -1.94
C TYR A 81 -2.60 10.55 -1.15
N SER A 82 -2.58 9.98 0.07
CA SER A 82 -3.77 9.84 0.91
C SER A 82 -4.20 11.15 1.59
N ILE A 83 -3.31 12.14 1.71
CA ILE A 83 -3.58 13.41 2.43
C ILE A 83 -4.74 14.20 1.79
N PRO A 84 -4.79 14.46 0.46
CA PRO A 84 -5.91 15.16 -0.16
C PRO A 84 -7.25 14.46 0.04
N PHE A 85 -7.26 13.12 0.10
CA PHE A 85 -8.47 12.38 0.41
C PHE A 85 -8.88 12.62 1.86
N ALA A 86 -7.98 12.47 2.83
CA ALA A 86 -8.27 12.79 4.23
C ALA A 86 -8.88 14.20 4.39
N TYR A 87 -8.32 15.19 3.68
CA TYR A 87 -8.85 16.55 3.65
C TYR A 87 -10.26 16.59 3.05
N SER A 88 -10.49 15.96 1.90
CA SER A 88 -11.82 15.91 1.28
C SER A 88 -12.90 15.33 2.21
N LEU A 89 -12.56 14.29 2.99
CA LEU A 89 -13.49 13.70 3.96
C LEU A 89 -13.91 14.70 5.06
N VAL A 90 -12.95 15.49 5.55
CA VAL A 90 -13.18 16.44 6.65
C VAL A 90 -13.95 17.66 6.18
N PHE A 91 -13.68 18.14 4.96
CA PHE A 91 -14.19 19.43 4.48
C PHE A 91 -15.43 19.34 3.55
N HIS A 92 -15.64 18.26 2.81
CA HIS A 92 -16.76 18.11 1.86
C HIS A 92 -17.91 17.24 2.41
N GLY A 93 -18.23 17.34 3.70
CA GLY A 93 -19.17 16.47 4.40
C GLY A 93 -20.43 16.05 3.61
N SER A 94 -20.68 14.73 3.61
CA SER A 94 -21.92 14.01 3.26
C SER A 94 -22.32 13.75 1.78
N GLU A 95 -21.54 14.15 0.77
CA GLU A 95 -21.83 13.79 -0.63
C GLU A 95 -21.12 12.50 -1.13
N PHE A 96 -20.62 11.66 -0.23
CA PHE A 96 -19.95 10.42 -0.61
C PHE A 96 -20.94 9.30 -0.84
N THR A 97 -20.79 8.56 -1.95
CA THR A 97 -21.50 7.30 -2.11
C THR A 97 -20.99 6.29 -1.08
N GLY A 98 -21.78 5.24 -0.81
CA GLY A 98 -21.35 4.16 0.08
C GLY A 98 -20.04 3.50 -0.37
N MET A 99 -19.82 3.43 -1.69
CA MET A 99 -18.58 2.88 -2.26
C MET A 99 -17.38 3.79 -2.01
N ASP A 100 -17.53 5.11 -2.19
CA ASP A 100 -16.46 6.08 -1.94
C ASP A 100 -16.01 6.04 -0.48
N THR A 101 -16.98 5.92 0.45
CA THR A 101 -16.70 5.83 1.89
C THR A 101 -15.85 4.59 2.22
N VAL A 102 -16.15 3.44 1.59
CA VAL A 102 -15.38 2.20 1.80
C VAL A 102 -13.95 2.34 1.30
N PHE A 103 -13.74 2.82 0.07
CA PHE A 103 -12.39 3.01 -0.48
C PHE A 103 -11.59 4.02 0.33
N MET A 104 -12.23 5.10 0.75
CA MET A 104 -11.61 6.15 1.55
C MET A 104 -11.20 5.64 2.94
N THR A 105 -12.07 4.89 3.60
CA THR A 105 -11.76 4.27 4.90
C THR A 105 -10.62 3.27 4.76
N LEU A 106 -10.66 2.43 3.73
CA LEU A 106 -9.60 1.47 3.45
C LEU A 106 -8.26 2.18 3.22
N ARG A 107 -8.21 3.19 2.35
CA ARG A 107 -7.01 3.99 2.06
C ARG A 107 -6.43 4.63 3.31
N LEU A 108 -7.25 5.27 4.14
CA LEU A 108 -6.80 5.91 5.37
C LEU A 108 -6.31 4.88 6.40
N SER A 109 -7.00 3.75 6.52
CA SER A 109 -6.54 2.65 7.39
C SER A 109 -5.22 2.06 6.92
N MET A 110 -5.03 1.98 5.60
CA MET A 110 -3.78 1.53 5.00
C MET A 110 -2.65 2.51 5.30
N ALA A 111 -2.84 3.80 4.99
CA ALA A 111 -1.85 4.83 5.26
C ALA A 111 -1.45 4.89 6.75
N ALA A 112 -2.40 4.74 7.66
CA ALA A 112 -2.12 4.69 9.10
C ALA A 112 -1.22 3.50 9.50
N ALA A 113 -1.49 2.31 8.95
CA ALA A 113 -0.68 1.13 9.19
C ALA A 113 0.71 1.23 8.52
N GLU A 114 0.80 1.85 7.34
CA GLU A 114 2.04 2.07 6.61
C GLU A 114 3.02 2.95 7.36
N LEU A 115 2.55 3.99 8.05
CA LEU A 115 3.41 4.79 8.92
C LEU A 115 4.13 3.91 9.94
N ALA A 116 3.45 2.94 10.56
CA ALA A 116 4.07 1.99 11.48
C ALA A 116 5.05 1.04 10.77
N PHE A 117 4.72 0.58 9.55
CA PHE A 117 5.60 -0.30 8.78
C PHE A 117 6.86 0.39 8.24
N ILE A 118 6.79 1.68 7.90
CA ILE A 118 7.96 2.47 7.48
C ILE A 118 9.01 2.49 8.58
N PHE A 119 8.59 2.73 9.84
CA PHE A 119 9.49 2.65 10.99
C PHE A 119 10.06 1.25 11.17
N ALA A 120 9.25 0.20 10.99
CA ALA A 120 9.71 -1.18 11.12
C ALA A 120 10.73 -1.58 10.02
N LEU A 121 10.49 -1.20 8.76
CA LEU A 121 11.35 -1.55 7.62
C LEU A 121 12.65 -0.75 7.55
N THR A 122 12.70 0.40 8.21
CA THR A 122 13.87 1.26 8.29
C THR A 122 14.83 0.84 9.41
N ASP A 123 14.36 0.04 10.38
CA ASP A 123 15.20 -0.49 11.45
C ASP A 123 16.35 -1.37 10.92
N ASP A 124 17.56 -1.17 11.43
CA ASP A 124 18.75 -1.87 10.97
C ASP A 124 18.68 -3.39 11.16
N ASN A 125 17.94 -3.88 12.15
CA ASN A 125 17.79 -5.32 12.39
C ASN A 125 16.90 -5.95 11.31
N VAL A 126 15.81 -5.27 10.94
CA VAL A 126 14.96 -5.70 9.82
C VAL A 126 15.71 -5.54 8.50
N LYS A 127 16.48 -4.46 8.32
CA LYS A 127 17.32 -4.29 7.14
C LYS A 127 18.28 -5.47 6.92
N ARG A 128 18.84 -6.03 8.00
CA ARG A 128 19.70 -7.22 7.98
C ARG A 128 18.96 -8.53 7.67
N SER A 129 17.65 -8.64 7.95
CA SER A 129 16.88 -9.84 7.57
C SER A 129 16.66 -9.96 6.06
N TYR A 130 16.91 -8.86 5.32
CA TYR A 130 16.84 -8.77 3.86
C TYR A 130 18.21 -8.81 3.16
N ALA A 131 19.31 -8.91 3.92
CA ALA A 131 20.68 -8.97 3.39
C ALA A 131 21.09 -10.43 3.16
#